data_AF-A0A183GNM3-F1
#
_entry.id   AF-A0A183GNM3-F1
#
_cell.length_a   1.000
_cell.length_b   1.000
_cell.length_c   1.000
_cell.angle_alpha   90.00
_cell.angle_beta   90.00
_cell.angle_gamma   90.00
#
_symmetry.space_group_name_H-M   'P 1'
#
loop_
_entity.id
_entity.type
_entity.pdbx_description
1 polymer ?
#
loop_
_entity_poly.entity_id
_entity_poly.type
_entity_poly.pdbx_seq_one_letter_code
_entity_poly.pdbx_strand_id
1 'polypeptide(L)'
;MRQSVISHVAQASLEELFKRMSAALATVITEEIVDVTPFSAEGAAQMLFDMENGLIPVLSHIFTRCGVTPNMYYDEAFTTLLGSLKLLSLPWAVVTLLREEIEQVPDEIAEDKLFEMKVYGVDKRRAKNLIRLRSDIEKQVTLIRTSKVNILVDCGDPWNGDEIVEKLSSHGLQKQDVHVVIVTHGHIDHCGNLSLFPDATVYMGGDIAFEGKPSTWRDPVALAPKVELRRCAGHTDHDLIAVVNDTDKGCIVVAGVKLFCSDFFSYIFFSALPAMSNHRMFLGDIFECANDGEQWREVSRYPEQQEKSRSEILSLADWIVPGHGPMFKNEKSRSS
;
A
#
# COMPACT_ATOMS: atom_id res chain seq x y z
N MET A 1 -39.95 -3.63 -59.21
CA MET A 1 -39.61 -4.28 -57.91
C MET A 1 -38.09 -4.38 -57.81
N ARG A 2 -37.50 -4.02 -56.67
CA ARG A 2 -36.16 -4.52 -56.28
C ARG A 2 -36.38 -5.33 -54.99
N GLN A 3 -36.35 -6.66 -55.10
CA GLN A 3 -36.16 -7.49 -53.91
C GLN A 3 -34.68 -7.33 -53.53
N SER A 4 -34.40 -6.53 -52.50
CA SER A 4 -33.10 -6.55 -51.84
C SER A 4 -32.92 -7.92 -51.22
N VAL A 5 -31.87 -8.63 -51.63
CA VAL A 5 -31.45 -9.86 -50.95
C VAL A 5 -30.92 -9.46 -49.57
N ILE A 6 -31.80 -9.47 -48.57
CA ILE A 6 -31.40 -9.40 -47.17
C ILE A 6 -30.77 -10.75 -46.85
N SER A 7 -29.44 -10.80 -46.83
CA SER A 7 -28.69 -11.95 -46.35
C SER A 7 -28.93 -12.08 -44.84
N HIS A 8 -29.94 -12.87 -44.47
CA HIS A 8 -30.24 -13.19 -43.09
C HIS A 8 -29.07 -13.96 -42.45
N VAL A 9 -28.19 -13.25 -41.76
CA VAL A 9 -27.21 -13.88 -40.85
C VAL A 9 -28.01 -14.62 -39.78
N ALA A 10 -27.70 -15.89 -39.54
CA ALA A 10 -28.40 -16.69 -38.54
C ALA A 10 -28.19 -16.10 -37.14
N GLN A 11 -29.25 -16.03 -36.33
CA GLN A 11 -29.19 -15.46 -34.99
C GLN A 11 -28.09 -16.12 -34.13
N ALA A 12 -28.01 -17.45 -34.14
CA ALA A 12 -26.95 -18.20 -33.44
C ALA A 12 -25.52 -17.85 -33.91
N SER A 13 -25.34 -17.41 -35.16
CA SER A 13 -24.03 -16.95 -35.66
C SER A 13 -23.70 -15.53 -35.17
N LEU A 14 -24.71 -14.69 -34.92
CA LEU A 14 -24.52 -13.41 -34.25
C LEU A 14 -24.23 -13.63 -32.76
N GLU A 15 -25.00 -14.47 -32.07
CA GLU A 15 -24.81 -14.82 -30.66
C GLU A 15 -23.39 -15.34 -30.38
N GLU A 16 -22.90 -16.29 -31.17
CA GLU A 16 -21.55 -16.85 -31.03
C GLU A 16 -20.44 -15.83 -31.38
N LEU A 17 -20.64 -15.00 -32.40
CA LEU A 17 -19.69 -13.91 -32.74
C LEU A 17 -19.60 -12.88 -31.61
N PHE A 18 -20.75 -12.47 -31.07
CA PHE A 18 -20.83 -11.51 -29.97
C PHE A 18 -20.25 -12.08 -28.67
N LYS A 19 -20.50 -13.35 -28.35
CA LYS A 19 -19.85 -14.02 -27.23
C LYS A 19 -18.32 -14.01 -27.36
N ARG A 20 -17.79 -14.42 -28.52
CA ARG A 20 -16.33 -14.40 -28.80
C ARG A 20 -15.74 -13.01 -28.68
N MET A 21 -16.45 -11.98 -29.16
CA MET A 21 -16.02 -10.59 -29.07
C MET A 21 -15.96 -10.10 -27.61
N SER A 22 -16.95 -10.46 -26.78
CA SER A 22 -16.94 -10.13 -25.35
C SER A 22 -15.84 -10.85 -24.59
N ALA A 23 -15.71 -12.17 -24.76
CA ALA A 23 -14.68 -12.95 -24.08
C ALA A 23 -13.27 -12.42 -24.44
N ALA A 24 -12.99 -12.21 -25.73
CA ALA A 24 -11.70 -11.66 -26.17
C ALA A 24 -11.42 -10.26 -25.61
N LEU A 25 -12.43 -9.39 -25.53
CA LEU A 25 -12.27 -8.05 -24.94
C LEU A 25 -11.99 -8.13 -23.43
N ALA A 26 -12.70 -9.00 -22.70
CA ALA A 26 -12.47 -9.20 -21.28
C ALA A 26 -11.09 -9.80 -20.98
N THR A 27 -10.66 -10.80 -21.77
CA THR A 27 -9.30 -11.37 -21.71
C THR A 27 -8.25 -10.30 -21.94
N VAL A 28 -8.35 -9.50 -23.01
CA VAL A 28 -7.37 -8.44 -23.30
C VAL A 28 -7.32 -7.39 -22.19
N ILE A 29 -8.46 -6.94 -21.65
CA ILE A 29 -8.47 -6.00 -20.50
C ILE A 29 -7.84 -6.66 -19.26
N THR A 30 -8.06 -7.96 -19.06
CA THR A 30 -7.49 -8.69 -17.92
C THR A 30 -5.96 -8.83 -18.04
N GLU A 31 -5.47 -9.31 -19.18
CA GLU A 31 -4.05 -9.64 -19.39
C GLU A 31 -3.20 -8.38 -19.62
N GLU A 32 -3.65 -7.42 -20.44
CA GLU A 32 -2.88 -6.23 -20.84
C GLU A 32 -3.12 -5.01 -19.93
N ILE A 33 -4.04 -5.09 -18.95
CA ILE A 33 -4.28 -4.01 -17.98
C ILE A 33 -4.30 -4.54 -16.55
N VAL A 34 -5.21 -5.44 -16.19
CA VAL A 34 -5.42 -5.85 -14.78
C VAL A 34 -4.22 -6.62 -14.20
N ASP A 35 -3.61 -7.52 -14.97
CA ASP A 35 -2.53 -8.38 -14.50
C ASP A 35 -1.14 -7.72 -14.56
N VAL A 36 -1.04 -6.51 -15.13
CA VAL A 36 0.22 -5.76 -15.33
C VAL A 36 0.23 -4.35 -14.72
N THR A 37 -0.92 -3.79 -14.33
CA THR A 37 -1.02 -2.44 -13.76
C THR A 37 -1.14 -2.49 -12.23
N PRO A 38 -0.27 -1.80 -11.47
CA PRO A 38 -0.40 -1.70 -10.02
C PRO A 38 -1.56 -0.78 -9.57
N PHE A 39 -2.73 -1.35 -9.24
CA PHE A 39 -3.93 -0.61 -8.83
C PHE A 39 -3.96 -0.24 -7.34
N SER A 40 -4.44 0.96 -7.01
CA SER A 40 -4.99 1.25 -5.67
C SER A 40 -6.44 0.77 -5.56
N ALA A 41 -6.99 0.67 -4.35
CA ALA A 41 -8.41 0.38 -4.14
C ALA A 41 -9.34 1.35 -4.90
N GLU A 42 -9.04 2.65 -4.90
CA GLU A 42 -9.84 3.67 -5.60
C GLU A 42 -9.69 3.56 -7.12
N GLY A 43 -8.49 3.30 -7.62
CA GLY A 43 -8.25 3.10 -9.05
C GLY A 43 -8.98 1.87 -9.59
N ALA A 44 -8.97 0.77 -8.83
CA ALA A 44 -9.72 -0.44 -9.17
C ALA A 44 -11.24 -0.23 -9.04
N ALA A 45 -11.70 0.50 -8.03
CA ALA A 45 -13.11 0.85 -7.86
C ALA A 45 -13.63 1.73 -9.01
N GLN A 46 -12.84 2.72 -9.46
CA GLN A 46 -13.20 3.56 -10.61
C GLN A 46 -13.23 2.74 -11.90
N MET A 47 -12.22 1.90 -12.16
CA MET A 47 -12.22 1.05 -13.35
C MET A 47 -13.37 0.04 -13.33
N LEU A 48 -13.72 -0.55 -12.17
CA LEU A 48 -14.90 -1.40 -12.02
C LEU A 48 -16.18 -0.64 -12.35
N PHE A 49 -16.34 0.58 -11.80
CA PHE A 49 -17.48 1.45 -12.09
C PHE A 49 -17.58 1.77 -13.61
N ASP A 50 -16.46 2.06 -14.26
CA ASP A 50 -16.42 2.36 -15.70
C ASP A 50 -16.74 1.12 -16.57
N MET A 51 -16.42 -0.09 -16.10
CA MET A 51 -16.85 -1.34 -16.74
C MET A 51 -18.37 -1.56 -16.58
N GLU A 52 -18.88 -1.44 -15.35
CA GLU A 52 -20.29 -1.70 -15.02
C GLU A 52 -21.26 -0.65 -15.59
N ASN A 53 -20.85 0.62 -15.66
CA ASN A 53 -21.71 1.76 -16.03
C ASN A 53 -21.38 2.33 -17.41
N GLY A 54 -20.19 2.04 -17.95
CA GLY A 54 -19.76 2.45 -19.30
C GLY A 54 -19.77 1.28 -20.29
N LEU A 55 -18.82 0.35 -20.15
CA LEU A 55 -18.56 -0.67 -21.17
C LEU A 55 -19.70 -1.69 -21.32
N ILE A 56 -20.15 -2.28 -20.20
CA ILE A 56 -21.19 -3.32 -20.19
C ILE A 56 -22.53 -2.80 -20.74
N PRO A 57 -23.00 -1.58 -20.39
CA PRO A 57 -24.20 -0.99 -21.02
C PRO A 57 -24.06 -0.73 -22.52
N VAL A 58 -22.89 -0.29 -23.00
CA VAL A 58 -22.63 -0.09 -24.44
C VAL A 58 -22.69 -1.41 -25.21
N LEU A 59 -22.01 -2.44 -24.72
CA LEU A 59 -22.05 -3.78 -25.31
C LEU A 59 -23.47 -4.37 -25.26
N SER A 60 -24.18 -4.20 -24.13
CA SER A 60 -25.56 -4.64 -23.99
C SER A 60 -26.52 -3.97 -24.98
N HIS A 61 -26.32 -2.67 -25.29
CA HIS A 61 -27.08 -2.00 -26.34
C HIS A 61 -26.81 -2.59 -27.73
N ILE A 62 -25.53 -2.85 -28.06
CA ILE A 62 -25.13 -3.43 -29.36
C ILE A 62 -25.77 -4.81 -29.56
N PHE A 63 -25.74 -5.67 -28.54
CA PHE A 63 -26.30 -7.03 -28.61
C PHE A 63 -27.82 -6.97 -28.81
N THR A 64 -28.51 -6.16 -27.99
CA THR A 64 -29.96 -5.99 -28.04
C THR A 64 -30.44 -5.48 -29.40
N ARG A 65 -29.68 -4.56 -30.03
CA ARG A 65 -29.93 -4.06 -31.39
C ARG A 65 -29.87 -5.15 -32.47
N CYS A 66 -29.09 -6.20 -32.25
CA CYS A 66 -28.93 -7.33 -33.16
C CYS A 66 -29.85 -8.52 -32.81
N GLY A 67 -30.80 -8.35 -31.89
CA GLY A 67 -31.73 -9.42 -31.47
C GLY A 67 -31.13 -10.44 -30.51
N VAL A 68 -29.93 -10.18 -29.97
CA VAL A 68 -29.26 -11.03 -28.98
C VAL A 68 -29.51 -10.45 -27.59
N THR A 69 -29.96 -11.27 -26.65
CA THR A 69 -30.02 -10.88 -25.24
C THR A 69 -28.60 -10.92 -24.66
N PRO A 70 -27.98 -9.78 -24.30
CA PRO A 70 -26.70 -9.78 -23.61
C PRO A 70 -26.83 -10.40 -22.22
N ASN A 71 -25.87 -11.23 -21.83
CA ASN A 71 -25.84 -11.81 -20.48
C ASN A 71 -24.40 -11.89 -19.96
N MET A 72 -23.76 -10.73 -19.86
CA MET A 72 -22.31 -10.61 -19.60
C MET A 72 -21.91 -11.14 -18.20
N TYR A 73 -22.84 -11.15 -17.25
CA TYR A 73 -22.67 -11.75 -15.92
C TYR A 73 -22.62 -13.30 -15.92
N TYR A 74 -22.74 -13.93 -17.09
CA TYR A 74 -22.60 -15.38 -17.30
C TYR A 74 -21.48 -15.70 -18.32
N ASP A 75 -20.71 -14.69 -18.73
CA ASP A 75 -19.47 -14.89 -19.49
C ASP A 75 -18.29 -15.00 -18.51
N GLU A 76 -17.55 -16.10 -18.61
CA GLU A 76 -16.51 -16.47 -17.65
C GLU A 76 -15.36 -15.46 -17.62
N ALA A 77 -14.97 -14.93 -18.78
CA ALA A 77 -13.90 -13.93 -18.87
C ALA A 77 -14.35 -12.56 -18.31
N PHE A 78 -15.59 -12.13 -18.57
CA PHE A 78 -16.15 -10.95 -17.89
C PHE A 78 -16.32 -11.15 -16.39
N THR A 79 -16.64 -12.37 -15.95
CA THR A 79 -16.76 -12.71 -14.53
C THR A 79 -15.40 -12.60 -13.85
N THR A 80 -14.36 -13.20 -14.42
CA THR A 80 -12.97 -13.08 -13.94
C THR A 80 -12.48 -11.63 -13.95
N LEU A 81 -12.78 -10.83 -15.00
CA LEU A 81 -12.40 -9.42 -15.08
C LEU A 81 -13.04 -8.59 -13.95
N LEU A 82 -14.37 -8.66 -13.82
CA LEU A 82 -15.12 -7.91 -12.80
C LEU A 82 -14.74 -8.37 -11.39
N GLY A 83 -14.57 -9.68 -11.16
CA GLY A 83 -14.11 -10.24 -9.90
C GLY A 83 -12.69 -9.79 -9.54
N SER A 84 -11.79 -9.71 -10.52
CA SER A 84 -10.41 -9.22 -10.31
C SER A 84 -10.39 -7.75 -9.89
N LEU A 85 -11.12 -6.91 -10.61
CA LEU A 85 -11.30 -5.50 -10.24
C LEU A 85 -12.04 -5.36 -8.90
N LYS A 86 -13.00 -6.24 -8.60
CA LYS A 86 -13.74 -6.23 -7.34
C LYS A 86 -12.84 -6.56 -6.15
N LEU A 87 -11.98 -7.57 -6.27
CA LEU A 87 -10.95 -7.92 -5.28
C LEU A 87 -9.98 -6.75 -5.08
N LEU A 88 -9.47 -6.19 -6.18
CA LEU A 88 -8.58 -5.03 -6.12
C LEU A 88 -9.24 -3.80 -5.49
N SER A 89 -10.57 -3.62 -5.64
CA SER A 89 -11.34 -2.52 -5.04
C SER A 89 -11.63 -2.64 -3.53
N LEU A 90 -11.26 -3.76 -2.87
CA LEU A 90 -11.56 -3.95 -1.45
C LEU A 90 -10.75 -2.98 -0.56
N PRO A 91 -11.31 -2.52 0.58
CA PRO A 91 -10.55 -1.74 1.57
C PRO A 91 -9.26 -2.46 2.00
N TRP A 92 -8.22 -1.70 2.32
CA TRP A 92 -6.91 -2.26 2.69
C TRP A 92 -6.99 -3.32 3.80
N ALA A 93 -7.62 -3.02 4.95
CA ALA A 93 -7.70 -3.97 6.07
C ALA A 93 -8.41 -5.26 5.68
N VAL A 94 -9.50 -5.14 4.92
CA VAL A 94 -10.30 -6.25 4.39
C VAL A 94 -9.47 -7.13 3.44
N VAL A 95 -8.61 -6.54 2.60
CA VAL A 95 -7.77 -7.31 1.66
C VAL A 95 -6.54 -7.93 2.34
N THR A 96 -6.01 -7.30 3.39
CA THR A 96 -4.93 -7.81 4.24
C THR A 96 -5.38 -9.02 5.06
N LEU A 97 -6.52 -8.92 5.75
CA LEU A 97 -7.10 -10.05 6.49
C LEU A 97 -7.44 -11.21 5.54
N LEU A 98 -8.10 -10.92 4.41
CA LEU A 98 -8.40 -11.92 3.38
C LEU A 98 -7.15 -12.65 2.89
N ARG A 99 -6.05 -11.93 2.63
CA ARG A 99 -4.76 -12.51 2.21
C ARG A 99 -4.27 -13.55 3.21
N GLU A 100 -4.29 -13.22 4.50
CA GLU A 100 -3.78 -14.10 5.57
C GLU A 100 -4.70 -15.31 5.80
N GLU A 101 -6.01 -15.15 5.65
CA GLU A 101 -6.96 -16.26 5.70
C GLU A 101 -6.77 -17.22 4.50
N ILE A 102 -6.75 -16.72 3.26
CA ILE A 102 -6.64 -17.59 2.07
C ILE A 102 -5.30 -18.31 1.98
N GLU A 103 -4.24 -17.80 2.60
CA GLU A 103 -2.96 -18.49 2.71
C GLU A 103 -2.99 -19.70 3.66
N GLN A 104 -3.82 -19.66 4.70
CA GLN A 104 -3.88 -20.69 5.74
C GLN A 104 -4.88 -21.82 5.44
N VAL A 105 -5.86 -21.59 4.56
CA VAL A 105 -6.93 -22.58 4.25
C VAL A 105 -6.73 -23.29 2.89
N PRO A 106 -7.30 -24.48 2.69
CA PRO A 106 -7.40 -25.12 1.37
C PRO A 106 -8.12 -24.25 0.33
N ASP A 107 -7.84 -24.52 -0.95
CA ASP A 107 -8.25 -23.67 -2.06
C ASP A 107 -9.79 -23.55 -2.17
N GLU A 108 -10.52 -24.63 -1.90
CA GLU A 108 -12.00 -24.66 -1.81
C GLU A 108 -12.53 -23.61 -0.79
N ILE A 109 -11.95 -23.55 0.41
CA ILE A 109 -12.37 -22.64 1.49
C ILE A 109 -11.96 -21.19 1.18
N ALA A 110 -10.86 -20.99 0.44
CA ALA A 110 -10.47 -19.66 -0.02
C ALA A 110 -11.42 -19.14 -1.11
N GLU A 111 -11.90 -20.01 -2.00
CA GLU A 111 -12.88 -19.64 -3.04
C GLU A 111 -14.27 -19.40 -2.45
N ASP A 112 -14.70 -20.15 -1.42
CA ASP A 112 -15.90 -19.83 -0.64
C ASP A 112 -15.81 -18.43 0.01
N LYS A 113 -14.67 -18.09 0.63
CA LYS A 113 -14.44 -16.74 1.20
C LYS A 113 -14.50 -15.64 0.15
N LEU A 114 -13.88 -15.84 -1.01
CA LEU A 114 -13.96 -14.89 -2.13
C LEU A 114 -15.41 -14.73 -2.61
N PHE A 115 -16.18 -15.83 -2.68
CA PHE A 115 -17.58 -15.83 -3.06
C PHE A 115 -18.48 -15.05 -2.06
N GLU A 116 -18.29 -15.24 -0.75
CA GLU A 116 -18.98 -14.46 0.30
C GLU A 116 -18.77 -12.95 0.13
N MET A 117 -17.55 -12.55 -0.26
CA MET A 117 -17.15 -11.16 -0.54
C MET A 117 -17.58 -10.65 -1.92
N LYS A 118 -18.29 -11.49 -2.70
CA LYS A 118 -18.77 -11.23 -4.07
C LYS A 118 -17.64 -11.04 -5.09
N VAL A 119 -16.51 -11.69 -4.85
CA VAL A 119 -15.40 -11.85 -5.80
C VAL A 119 -15.61 -13.16 -6.54
N TYR A 120 -16.09 -13.08 -7.78
CA TYR A 120 -16.44 -14.24 -8.61
C TYR A 120 -15.40 -14.49 -9.70
N GLY A 121 -15.17 -15.76 -10.09
CA GLY A 121 -14.26 -16.10 -11.19
C GLY A 121 -12.77 -15.81 -10.92
N VAL A 122 -12.36 -15.72 -9.65
CA VAL A 122 -10.97 -15.51 -9.24
C VAL A 122 -10.54 -16.68 -8.36
N ASP A 123 -9.66 -17.56 -8.88
CA ASP A 123 -9.06 -18.64 -8.09
C ASP A 123 -8.13 -18.09 -7.00
N LYS A 124 -7.89 -18.86 -5.93
CA LYS A 124 -7.02 -18.46 -4.80
C LYS A 124 -5.63 -17.96 -5.24
N ARG A 125 -5.00 -18.58 -6.23
CA ARG A 125 -3.67 -18.21 -6.74
C ARG A 125 -3.75 -16.89 -7.51
N ARG A 126 -4.80 -16.67 -8.32
CA ARG A 126 -5.08 -15.38 -8.97
C ARG A 126 -5.35 -14.30 -7.91
N ALA A 127 -6.11 -14.60 -6.86
CA ALA A 127 -6.36 -13.66 -5.77
C ALA A 127 -5.05 -13.23 -5.08
N LYS A 128 -4.18 -14.18 -4.70
CA LYS A 128 -2.86 -13.88 -4.14
C LYS A 128 -1.99 -13.01 -5.07
N ASN A 129 -2.00 -13.28 -6.37
CA ASN A 129 -1.24 -12.48 -7.34
C ASN A 129 -1.77 -11.05 -7.45
N LEU A 130 -3.09 -10.86 -7.55
CA LEU A 130 -3.72 -9.54 -7.64
C LEU A 130 -3.51 -8.71 -6.35
N ILE A 131 -3.65 -9.33 -5.18
CA ILE A 131 -3.38 -8.66 -3.90
C ILE A 131 -1.91 -8.23 -3.82
N ARG A 132 -0.96 -9.04 -4.30
CA ARG A 132 0.47 -8.67 -4.37
C ARG A 132 0.75 -7.49 -5.31
N LEU A 133 -0.09 -7.24 -6.31
CA LEU A 133 0.06 -6.15 -7.29
C LEU A 133 -0.61 -4.83 -6.86
N ARG A 134 -1.35 -4.81 -5.74
CA ARG A 134 -1.96 -3.58 -5.18
C ARG A 134 -0.89 -2.52 -4.86
N SER A 135 -1.00 -1.33 -5.45
CA SER A 135 -0.03 -0.23 -5.26
C SER A 135 -0.28 0.61 -4.00
N ASP A 136 -1.43 0.45 -3.35
CA ASP A 136 -1.78 1.02 -2.05
C ASP A 136 -1.49 0.09 -0.86
N ILE A 137 -1.17 -1.19 -1.12
CA ILE A 137 -0.43 -2.03 -0.14
C ILE A 137 1.06 -1.65 -0.27
N GLU A 138 1.36 -0.38 -0.04
CA GLU A 138 2.74 0.10 -0.01
C GLU A 138 3.45 -0.55 1.19
N LYS A 139 4.48 -1.34 0.90
CA LYS A 139 5.47 -1.79 1.88
C LYS A 139 6.57 -0.76 1.92
N GLN A 140 6.57 0.01 2.99
CA GLN A 140 7.30 1.26 3.03
C GLN A 140 8.63 1.11 3.76
N VAL A 141 9.56 2.03 3.48
CA VAL A 141 10.84 2.24 4.18
C VAL A 141 11.00 3.74 4.33
N THR A 142 11.63 4.24 5.40
CA THR A 142 11.78 5.68 5.70
C THR A 142 13.24 6.10 5.63
N LEU A 143 13.50 7.35 5.22
CA LEU A 143 14.80 8.02 5.37
C LEU A 143 14.64 9.34 6.12
N ILE A 144 15.08 9.39 7.38
CA ILE A 144 15.27 10.63 8.15
C ILE A 144 16.70 11.12 7.89
N ARG A 145 16.85 12.17 7.10
CA ARG A 145 18.14 12.78 6.75
C ARG A 145 18.41 14.01 7.62
N THR A 146 19.51 13.99 8.37
CA THR A 146 20.03 15.16 9.09
C THR A 146 21.33 15.65 8.45
N SER A 147 21.92 16.73 8.95
CA SER A 147 23.19 17.27 8.46
C SER A 147 24.44 16.42 8.76
N LYS A 148 24.30 15.32 9.52
CA LYS A 148 25.41 14.42 9.91
C LYS A 148 25.06 12.93 9.99
N VAL A 149 23.78 12.58 10.08
CA VAL A 149 23.31 11.20 10.28
C VAL A 149 22.16 10.94 9.32
N ASN A 150 22.28 9.89 8.50
CA ASN A 150 21.17 9.34 7.74
C ASN A 150 20.62 8.15 8.52
N ILE A 151 19.33 8.20 8.87
CA ILE A 151 18.64 7.18 9.66
C ILE A 151 17.59 6.56 8.76
N LEU A 152 17.68 5.24 8.54
CA LEU A 152 16.60 4.46 7.93
C LEU A 152 15.60 4.05 9.01
N VAL A 153 14.30 4.09 8.73
CA VAL A 153 13.30 3.40 9.56
C VAL A 153 12.67 2.30 8.71
N ASP A 154 12.70 1.09 9.25
CA ASP A 154 12.56 -0.21 8.61
C ASP A 154 13.45 -0.41 7.38
N CYS A 155 13.34 -1.59 6.75
CA CYS A 155 14.12 -1.99 5.59
C CYS A 155 13.35 -2.93 4.64
N GLY A 156 12.01 -2.88 4.63
CA GLY A 156 11.19 -3.53 3.61
C GLY A 156 11.13 -5.05 3.73
N ASP A 157 10.69 -5.70 2.65
CA ASP A 157 10.54 -7.15 2.56
C ASP A 157 11.73 -7.81 1.81
N PRO A 158 11.95 -9.13 1.93
CA PRO A 158 13.09 -9.81 1.29
C PRO A 158 13.11 -9.78 -0.25
N TRP A 159 12.16 -9.10 -0.91
CA TRP A 159 12.02 -9.02 -2.36
C TRP A 159 12.15 -7.58 -2.91
N ASN A 160 12.06 -6.53 -2.08
CA ASN A 160 12.19 -5.12 -2.51
C ASN A 160 13.56 -4.46 -2.23
N GLY A 161 14.58 -5.24 -1.86
CA GLY A 161 15.91 -4.73 -1.53
C GLY A 161 16.59 -3.87 -2.61
N ASP A 162 16.41 -4.19 -3.89
CA ASP A 162 16.96 -3.37 -4.99
C ASP A 162 16.23 -2.02 -5.14
N GLU A 163 14.93 -1.97 -4.88
CA GLU A 163 14.12 -0.74 -4.90
C GLU A 163 14.58 0.24 -3.82
N ILE A 164 14.91 -0.27 -2.62
CA ILE A 164 15.48 0.55 -1.53
C ILE A 164 16.81 1.16 -1.95
N VAL A 165 17.64 0.41 -2.67
CA VAL A 165 18.97 0.84 -3.14
C VAL A 165 18.87 1.86 -4.27
N GLU A 166 17.96 1.66 -5.24
CA GLU A 166 17.66 2.64 -6.28
C GLU A 166 17.12 3.94 -5.68
N LYS A 167 16.19 3.83 -4.72
CA LYS A 167 15.65 4.98 -3.99
C LYS A 167 16.77 5.73 -3.27
N LEU A 168 17.59 5.09 -2.43
CA LEU A 168 18.74 5.74 -1.78
C LEU A 168 19.66 6.45 -2.80
N SER A 169 19.97 5.77 -3.91
CA SER A 169 20.82 6.30 -4.98
C SER A 169 20.22 7.56 -5.62
N SER A 170 18.89 7.61 -5.82
CA SER A 170 18.18 8.79 -6.35
C SER A 170 18.32 10.04 -5.46
N HIS A 171 18.61 9.87 -4.17
CA HIS A 171 18.84 10.93 -3.20
C HIS A 171 20.33 11.16 -2.88
N GLY A 172 21.23 10.60 -3.69
CA GLY A 172 22.67 10.76 -3.58
C GLY A 172 23.26 10.08 -2.35
N LEU A 173 22.71 8.92 -1.95
CA LEU A 173 23.21 8.07 -0.87
C LEU A 173 23.46 6.65 -1.38
N GLN A 174 24.51 5.99 -0.90
CA GLN A 174 24.71 4.55 -1.02
C GLN A 174 24.32 3.85 0.30
N LYS A 175 24.37 2.52 0.32
CA LYS A 175 23.97 1.71 1.49
C LYS A 175 24.83 2.05 2.72
N GLN A 176 26.12 2.31 2.46
CA GLN A 176 27.14 2.69 3.45
C GLN A 176 26.94 4.10 4.03
N ASP A 177 26.15 4.94 3.38
CA ASP A 177 25.80 6.25 3.93
C ASP A 177 24.65 6.17 4.96
N VAL A 178 24.02 5.00 5.16
CA VAL A 178 23.03 4.77 6.22
C VAL A 178 23.76 4.49 7.53
N HIS A 179 23.60 5.37 8.51
CA HIS A 179 24.34 5.32 9.79
C HIS A 179 23.58 4.53 10.87
N VAL A 180 22.24 4.54 10.78
CA VAL A 180 21.33 3.93 11.74
C VAL A 180 20.18 3.28 10.96
N VAL A 181 19.74 2.10 11.37
CA VAL A 181 18.48 1.49 10.96
C VAL A 181 17.61 1.29 12.20
N ILE A 182 16.36 1.75 12.17
CA ILE A 182 15.38 1.50 13.23
C ILE A 182 14.35 0.53 12.67
N VAL A 183 14.35 -0.72 13.12
CA VAL A 183 13.23 -1.64 12.85
C VAL A 183 12.14 -1.36 13.88
N THR A 184 10.99 -0.91 13.40
CA THR A 184 9.81 -0.58 14.22
C THR A 184 9.32 -1.80 14.97
N HIS A 185 9.13 -2.92 14.25
CA HIS A 185 8.65 -4.17 14.81
C HIS A 185 9.02 -5.37 13.92
N GLY A 186 8.75 -6.58 14.42
CA GLY A 186 9.31 -7.83 13.89
C GLY A 186 8.66 -8.45 12.64
N HIS A 187 7.79 -7.75 11.91
CA HIS A 187 7.16 -8.32 10.71
C HIS A 187 8.10 -8.31 9.48
N ILE A 188 7.87 -9.26 8.57
CA ILE A 188 8.82 -9.64 7.51
C ILE A 188 9.07 -8.52 6.49
N ASP A 189 8.10 -7.64 6.30
CA ASP A 189 8.10 -6.46 5.44
C ASP A 189 8.66 -5.19 6.10
N HIS A 190 9.14 -5.30 7.34
CA HIS A 190 9.87 -4.24 8.06
C HIS A 190 11.35 -4.60 8.26
N CYS A 191 11.68 -5.89 8.43
CA CYS A 191 13.05 -6.35 8.73
C CYS A 191 13.77 -7.11 7.59
N GLY A 192 13.14 -7.23 6.41
CA GLY A 192 13.55 -8.15 5.34
C GLY A 192 14.92 -7.90 4.72
N ASN A 193 15.37 -6.64 4.62
CA ASN A 193 16.67 -6.27 4.02
C ASN A 193 17.72 -5.76 5.02
N LEU A 194 17.67 -6.15 6.29
CA LEU A 194 18.67 -5.76 7.30
C LEU A 194 20.12 -6.03 6.85
N SER A 195 20.33 -7.10 6.07
CA SER A 195 21.64 -7.49 5.50
C SER A 195 22.22 -6.50 4.48
N LEU A 196 21.44 -5.51 3.99
CA LEU A 196 21.94 -4.45 3.11
C LEU A 196 22.72 -3.36 3.84
N PHE A 197 22.60 -3.28 5.18
CA PHE A 197 23.13 -2.19 6.01
C PHE A 197 24.07 -2.69 7.12
N PRO A 198 25.12 -3.48 6.80
CA PRO A 198 25.99 -4.12 7.81
C PRO A 198 26.80 -3.13 8.64
N ASP A 199 27.04 -1.93 8.10
CA ASP A 199 27.81 -0.85 8.73
C ASP A 199 26.94 0.08 9.61
N ALA A 200 25.61 -0.13 9.64
CA ALA A 200 24.68 0.71 10.39
C ALA A 200 24.51 0.24 11.85
N THR A 201 24.18 1.17 12.74
CA THR A 201 23.65 0.83 14.07
C THR A 201 22.19 0.43 13.95
N VAL A 202 21.86 -0.83 14.21
CA VAL A 202 20.48 -1.34 14.14
C VAL A 202 19.83 -1.25 15.51
N TYR A 203 18.63 -0.67 15.59
CA TYR A 203 17.72 -0.74 16.73
C TYR A 203 16.53 -1.63 16.36
N MET A 204 16.13 -2.57 17.23
CA MET A 204 14.97 -3.43 17.00
C MET A 204 14.37 -3.86 18.35
N GLY A 205 13.15 -3.42 18.65
CA GLY A 205 12.50 -3.69 19.93
C GLY A 205 13.37 -3.34 21.15
N GLY A 206 13.75 -4.36 21.93
CA GLY A 206 14.60 -4.19 23.12
C GLY A 206 16.08 -3.91 22.83
N ASP A 207 16.54 -4.23 21.62
CA ASP A 207 17.95 -4.44 21.30
C ASP A 207 18.54 -3.32 20.42
N ILE A 208 19.86 -3.15 20.55
CA ILE A 208 20.70 -2.33 19.68
C ILE A 208 21.93 -3.16 19.27
N ALA A 209 22.31 -3.14 18.00
CA ALA A 209 23.46 -3.87 17.47
C ALA A 209 24.31 -2.99 16.54
N PHE A 210 25.64 -3.12 16.66
CA PHE A 210 26.62 -2.47 15.78
C PHE A 210 27.87 -3.36 15.66
N GLU A 211 28.44 -3.52 14.46
CA GLU A 211 29.57 -4.45 14.19
C GLU A 211 29.36 -5.87 14.78
N GLY A 212 28.13 -6.38 14.73
CA GLY A 212 27.76 -7.69 15.29
C GLY A 212 27.77 -7.78 16.83
N LYS A 213 27.85 -6.65 17.55
CA LYS A 213 27.85 -6.58 19.01
C LYS A 213 26.45 -6.17 19.52
N PRO A 214 25.65 -7.08 20.09
CA PRO A 214 24.35 -6.73 20.67
C PRO A 214 24.50 -6.08 22.05
N SER A 215 23.58 -5.18 22.37
CA SER A 215 23.38 -4.52 23.65
C SER A 215 21.90 -4.14 23.80
N THR A 216 21.50 -3.65 24.97
CA THR A 216 20.20 -2.98 25.15
C THR A 216 20.37 -1.45 25.11
N TRP A 217 19.26 -0.74 24.88
CA TRP A 217 19.18 0.72 24.92
C TRP A 217 18.13 1.19 25.92
N ARG A 218 18.20 2.46 26.36
CA ARG A 218 17.25 3.08 27.28
C ARG A 218 16.32 4.03 26.55
N ASP A 219 15.05 3.98 26.92
CA ASP A 219 13.96 4.75 26.34
C ASP A 219 13.75 6.06 27.13
N PRO A 220 13.69 7.25 26.50
CA PRO A 220 14.01 7.52 25.09
C PRO A 220 15.52 7.61 24.82
N VAL A 221 15.94 7.47 23.56
CA VAL A 221 17.33 7.68 23.11
C VAL A 221 17.43 8.70 21.97
N ALA A 222 18.31 9.69 22.11
CA ALA A 222 18.59 10.64 21.03
C ALA A 222 19.51 10.01 19.96
N LEU A 223 19.07 10.00 18.71
CA LEU A 223 19.81 9.47 17.57
C LEU A 223 20.58 10.57 16.81
N ALA A 224 20.01 11.76 16.74
CA ALA A 224 20.62 12.95 16.15
C ALA A 224 20.02 14.22 16.81
N PRO A 225 20.58 15.42 16.59
CA PRO A 225 19.92 16.65 17.02
C PRO A 225 18.49 16.72 16.47
N LYS A 226 17.51 16.96 17.36
CA LYS A 226 16.05 16.92 17.09
C LYS A 226 15.44 15.55 16.75
N VAL A 227 16.23 14.48 16.61
CA VAL A 227 15.74 13.11 16.31
C VAL A 227 15.96 12.18 17.51
N GLU A 228 14.87 11.69 18.06
CA GLU A 228 14.79 10.80 19.22
C GLU A 228 14.12 9.48 18.82
N LEU A 229 14.38 8.39 19.54
CA LEU A 229 13.71 7.10 19.40
C LEU A 229 13.04 6.73 20.74
N ARG A 230 11.79 6.26 20.66
CA ARG A 230 10.98 5.80 21.80
C ARG A 230 10.37 4.43 21.54
N ARG A 231 9.89 3.77 22.61
CA ARG A 231 8.98 2.61 22.52
C ARG A 231 7.53 3.10 22.52
N CYS A 232 6.64 2.37 21.86
CA CYS A 232 5.22 2.74 21.74
C CYS A 232 4.33 1.52 21.44
N ALA A 233 4.52 0.44 22.21
CA ALA A 233 3.89 -0.87 21.98
C ALA A 233 2.36 -0.81 21.78
N GLY A 234 1.85 -1.69 20.92
CA GLY A 234 0.43 -1.79 20.62
C GLY A 234 0.12 -2.79 19.51
N HIS A 235 0.70 -2.58 18.32
CA HIS A 235 0.59 -3.49 17.18
C HIS A 235 1.33 -4.79 17.49
N THR A 236 2.54 -4.66 18.04
CA THR A 236 3.27 -5.69 18.76
C THR A 236 3.62 -5.23 20.19
N ASP A 237 4.27 -6.08 20.97
CA ASP A 237 4.77 -5.73 22.31
C ASP A 237 6.10 -4.94 22.28
N HIS A 238 6.66 -4.72 21.08
CA HIS A 238 8.02 -4.17 20.90
C HIS A 238 8.11 -2.97 19.95
N ASP A 239 6.97 -2.35 19.58
CA ASP A 239 6.91 -1.29 18.56
C ASP A 239 7.76 -0.05 18.92
N LEU A 240 8.53 0.45 17.95
CA LEU A 240 9.42 1.60 18.09
C LEU A 240 9.01 2.80 17.20
N ILE A 241 9.27 4.01 17.69
CA ILE A 241 8.93 5.27 16.99
C ILE A 241 10.07 6.29 17.07
N ALA A 242 10.36 7.01 15.99
CA ALA A 242 11.35 8.10 15.98
C ALA A 242 10.68 9.49 16.02
N VAL A 243 10.91 10.31 17.04
CA VAL A 243 10.38 11.68 17.12
C VAL A 243 11.32 12.65 16.42
N VAL A 244 10.84 13.38 15.42
CA VAL A 244 11.56 14.40 14.63
C VAL A 244 10.96 15.78 14.91
N ASN A 245 11.68 16.57 15.70
CA ASN A 245 11.21 17.87 16.20
C ASN A 245 11.63 19.04 15.31
N ASP A 246 10.98 20.20 15.49
CA ASP A 246 11.34 21.48 14.87
C ASP A 246 11.62 21.41 13.35
N THR A 247 10.69 20.81 12.61
CA THR A 247 10.69 20.80 11.14
C THR A 247 9.92 22.01 10.59
N ASP A 248 10.01 22.27 9.28
CA ASP A 248 9.16 23.26 8.58
C ASP A 248 7.64 22.98 8.70
N LYS A 249 7.28 21.82 9.26
CA LYS A 249 5.89 21.38 9.52
C LYS A 249 5.51 21.30 11.00
N GLY A 250 6.44 21.59 11.92
CA GLY A 250 6.28 21.36 13.36
C GLY A 250 6.88 20.02 13.80
N CYS A 251 6.21 19.34 14.74
CA CYS A 251 6.61 18.01 15.22
C CYS A 251 6.11 16.90 14.28
N ILE A 252 7.03 16.03 13.85
CA ILE A 252 6.75 14.80 13.10
C ILE A 252 7.17 13.62 13.99
N VAL A 253 6.22 12.80 14.42
CA VAL A 253 6.50 11.58 15.19
C VAL A 253 6.49 10.39 14.22
N VAL A 254 7.39 9.41 14.32
CA VAL A 254 7.63 8.39 13.26
C VAL A 254 7.65 6.92 13.77
N ALA A 255 6.49 6.28 13.96
CA ALA A 255 6.36 4.83 14.23
C ALA A 255 6.61 3.90 13.01
N GLY A 256 7.33 4.38 11.98
CA GLY A 256 7.47 3.69 10.68
C GLY A 256 7.52 4.60 9.45
N VAL A 257 6.83 4.21 8.37
CA VAL A 257 7.50 4.16 7.07
C VAL A 257 6.91 4.95 5.89
N LYS A 258 7.78 5.73 5.20
CA LYS A 258 7.73 6.15 3.77
C LYS A 258 9.03 6.83 3.31
N LEU A 259 9.46 6.69 2.06
CA LEU A 259 10.45 7.55 1.39
C LEU A 259 9.63 8.52 0.50
N PHE A 260 9.77 9.85 0.52
CA PHE A 260 10.93 10.71 0.78
C PHE A 260 10.56 12.13 1.24
N CYS A 261 11.55 12.86 1.76
CA CYS A 261 11.69 14.30 1.52
C CYS A 261 13.17 14.72 1.46
N SER A 262 13.49 15.71 0.63
CA SER A 262 14.80 16.37 0.60
C SER A 262 14.95 17.43 1.71
N ASP A 263 16.17 17.92 1.86
CA ASP A 263 16.52 19.23 2.45
C ASP A 263 16.30 19.46 3.97
N PHE A 264 17.21 18.91 4.78
CA PHE A 264 17.59 19.49 6.07
C PHE A 264 19.02 20.05 6.04
N PHE A 265 19.19 21.18 5.34
CA PHE A 265 20.36 22.04 5.49
C PHE A 265 19.97 23.51 5.57
N SER A 266 20.30 24.15 6.69
CA SER A 266 20.23 25.60 6.83
C SER A 266 21.31 26.26 5.96
N TYR A 267 20.94 26.91 4.85
CA TYR A 267 21.52 28.20 4.43
C TYR A 267 20.68 28.85 3.31
N ILE A 268 20.58 30.18 3.34
CA ILE A 268 19.74 31.00 2.45
C ILE A 268 20.52 31.41 1.20
N PHE A 269 19.93 31.32 0.00
CA PHE A 269 19.97 32.41 -1.00
C PHE A 269 18.88 32.27 -2.09
N PHE A 270 18.44 33.42 -2.63
CA PHE A 270 17.44 33.52 -3.71
C PHE A 270 18.04 33.23 -5.10
N SER A 271 17.31 32.54 -6.00
CA SER A 271 16.75 33.17 -7.21
C SER A 271 16.00 32.22 -8.18
N ALA A 272 14.94 32.78 -8.78
CA ALA A 272 14.32 32.44 -10.08
C ALA A 272 13.64 31.06 -10.35
N LEU A 273 12.31 31.16 -10.55
CA LEU A 273 11.40 30.30 -11.33
C LEU A 273 10.90 28.95 -10.70
N PRO A 274 9.70 28.46 -11.08
CA PRO A 274 8.85 27.70 -10.16
C PRO A 274 8.26 26.37 -10.70
N ALA A 275 7.46 25.72 -9.83
CA ALA A 275 6.58 24.56 -10.06
C ALA A 275 7.28 23.18 -10.12
N MET A 276 6.92 22.16 -9.33
CA MET A 276 5.92 22.08 -8.24
C MET A 276 6.51 21.41 -6.98
N SER A 277 6.10 21.88 -5.81
CA SER A 277 6.45 21.34 -4.49
C SER A 277 5.47 20.28 -3.99
N ASN A 278 5.88 19.43 -3.02
CA ASN A 278 5.07 19.02 -1.85
C ASN A 278 5.79 18.01 -0.91
N HIS A 279 6.50 18.50 0.11
CA HIS A 279 7.20 17.74 1.17
C HIS A 279 6.24 16.92 2.08
N ARG A 280 6.58 15.69 2.52
CA ARG A 280 5.78 14.83 3.46
C ARG A 280 6.63 13.80 4.27
N MET A 281 6.39 13.61 5.59
CA MET A 281 7.09 12.67 6.52
C MET A 281 6.29 12.46 7.87
N PHE A 282 6.32 11.41 8.71
CA PHE A 282 6.45 9.92 8.69
C PHE A 282 5.64 9.34 9.94
N LEU A 283 5.24 8.04 10.03
CA LEU A 283 5.00 7.05 11.15
C LEU A 283 4.63 5.72 10.43
N GLY A 284 4.38 4.64 11.20
CA GLY A 284 3.90 3.33 10.81
C GLY A 284 2.76 2.82 11.71
N ASP A 285 2.60 1.49 11.71
CA ASP A 285 1.43 0.64 12.03
C ASP A 285 0.69 0.89 13.36
N ILE A 286 1.27 1.65 14.30
CA ILE A 286 0.48 2.23 15.41
C ILE A 286 -0.72 3.05 14.85
N PHE A 287 -0.57 3.61 13.65
CA PHE A 287 -1.65 4.02 12.76
C PHE A 287 -1.56 3.27 11.43
N GLU A 288 -2.66 2.70 10.97
CA GLU A 288 -2.72 1.92 9.71
C GLU A 288 -2.83 2.85 8.51
N CYS A 289 -3.78 3.79 8.58
CA CYS A 289 -4.00 4.84 7.60
C CYS A 289 -4.62 6.10 8.26
N ALA A 290 -4.74 7.19 7.50
CA ALA A 290 -5.30 8.47 8.01
C ALA A 290 -6.74 8.41 8.52
N ASN A 291 -7.51 7.39 8.10
CA ASN A 291 -8.91 7.17 8.45
C ASN A 291 -9.14 5.70 8.91
N ASP A 292 -8.16 5.12 9.61
CA ASP A 292 -8.21 3.72 10.07
C ASP A 292 -9.37 3.42 11.06
N GLY A 293 -9.83 4.44 11.78
CA GLY A 293 -11.05 4.40 12.59
C GLY A 293 -10.92 3.43 13.76
N GLU A 294 -11.54 2.26 13.66
CA GLU A 294 -11.41 1.14 14.60
C GLU A 294 -10.74 -0.10 13.95
N GLN A 295 -10.45 -0.08 12.64
CA GLN A 295 -9.92 -1.25 11.88
C GLN A 295 -8.56 -1.69 12.41
N TRP A 296 -7.75 -0.75 12.89
CA TRP A 296 -6.47 -1.02 13.55
C TRP A 296 -6.61 -1.97 14.76
N ARG A 297 -7.78 -2.06 15.43
CA ARG A 297 -7.99 -3.01 16.53
C ARG A 297 -8.05 -4.48 16.06
N GLU A 298 -8.35 -4.73 14.79
CA GLU A 298 -8.52 -6.08 14.24
C GLU A 298 -7.15 -6.71 13.90
N VAL A 299 -6.16 -5.89 13.57
CA VAL A 299 -4.77 -6.28 13.27
C VAL A 299 -3.82 -6.11 14.47
N SER A 300 -4.17 -5.26 15.44
CA SER A 300 -3.42 -5.02 16.67
C SER A 300 -3.35 -6.25 17.59
N ARG A 301 -2.13 -6.64 18.01
CA ARG A 301 -1.96 -7.68 19.04
C ARG A 301 -2.34 -7.21 20.45
N TYR A 302 -2.27 -5.91 20.73
CA TYR A 302 -2.59 -5.33 22.03
C TYR A 302 -3.40 -4.03 21.91
N PRO A 303 -4.70 -4.10 21.54
CA PRO A 303 -5.51 -2.92 21.25
C PRO A 303 -5.55 -1.88 22.38
N GLU A 304 -5.63 -2.31 23.65
CA GLU A 304 -5.61 -1.42 24.81
C GLU A 304 -4.26 -0.72 25.05
N GLN A 305 -3.16 -1.24 24.49
CA GLN A 305 -1.85 -0.59 24.54
C GLN A 305 -1.72 0.36 23.35
N GLN A 306 -2.09 -0.08 22.14
CA GLN A 306 -2.09 0.75 20.94
C GLN A 306 -2.99 1.98 21.09
N GLU A 307 -4.12 1.89 21.78
CA GLU A 307 -4.98 3.05 22.08
C GLU A 307 -4.30 4.13 22.93
N LYS A 308 -3.43 3.72 23.87
CA LYS A 308 -2.63 4.63 24.71
C LYS A 308 -1.51 5.24 23.88
N SER A 309 -0.75 4.40 23.15
CA SER A 309 0.29 4.79 22.20
C SER A 309 -0.20 5.80 21.15
N ARG A 310 -1.35 5.55 20.52
CA ARG A 310 -2.05 6.48 19.61
C ARG A 310 -2.42 7.79 20.29
N SER A 311 -2.92 7.74 21.53
CA SER A 311 -3.30 8.93 22.30
C SER A 311 -2.09 9.80 22.66
N GLU A 312 -0.97 9.18 23.04
CA GLU A 312 0.30 9.88 23.32
C GLU A 312 0.86 10.53 22.05
N ILE A 313 0.91 9.80 20.92
CA ILE A 313 1.32 10.34 19.61
C ILE A 313 0.46 11.53 19.21
N LEU A 314 -0.87 11.44 19.36
CA LEU A 314 -1.81 12.53 19.06
C LEU A 314 -1.70 13.74 20.02
N SER A 315 -0.95 13.63 21.11
CA SER A 315 -0.59 14.76 21.99
C SER A 315 0.74 15.43 21.61
N LEU A 316 1.57 14.77 20.79
CA LEU A 316 2.94 15.16 20.47
C LEU A 316 3.11 15.62 19.01
N ALA A 317 2.38 15.02 18.07
CA ALA A 317 2.58 15.21 16.63
C ALA A 317 1.74 16.37 16.06
N ASP A 318 2.33 17.19 15.19
CA ASP A 318 1.60 18.00 14.20
C ASP A 318 1.24 17.16 12.96
N TRP A 319 2.14 16.26 12.58
CA TRP A 319 2.02 15.42 11.38
C TRP A 319 2.47 13.98 11.62
N ILE A 320 1.85 13.10 10.84
CA ILE A 320 1.88 11.65 10.95
C ILE A 320 1.87 11.07 9.51
N VAL A 321 2.75 10.14 9.14
CA VAL A 321 2.43 9.12 8.10
C VAL A 321 1.97 7.86 8.83
N PRO A 322 1.22 6.93 8.23
CA PRO A 322 0.87 5.66 8.86
C PRO A 322 1.56 4.48 8.16
N GLY A 323 1.40 3.24 8.67
CA GLY A 323 2.03 2.03 8.12
C GLY A 323 1.73 1.85 6.64
N HIS A 324 0.47 2.09 6.27
CA HIS A 324 -0.05 1.91 4.92
C HIS A 324 -0.79 3.18 4.45
N GLY A 325 -0.02 4.16 3.96
CA GLY A 325 -0.58 5.31 3.26
C GLY A 325 0.20 6.61 3.34
N PRO A 326 -0.42 7.75 2.99
CA PRO A 326 0.23 9.06 2.93
C PRO A 326 0.21 9.82 4.26
N MET A 327 1.12 10.79 4.39
CA MET A 327 1.14 11.72 5.53
C MET A 327 -0.20 12.47 5.69
N PHE A 328 -0.78 12.39 6.88
CA PHE A 328 -1.90 13.19 7.34
C PHE A 328 -1.49 14.14 8.48
N LYS A 329 -2.31 15.15 8.71
CA LYS A 329 -2.10 16.15 9.75
C LYS A 329 -2.90 15.77 10.99
N ASN A 330 -2.31 15.90 12.17
CA ASN A 330 -3.07 15.85 13.40
C ASN A 330 -3.91 17.12 13.54
N GLU A 331 -5.24 17.02 13.47
CA GLU A 331 -6.12 18.19 13.61
C GLU A 331 -6.13 18.74 15.05
N LYS A 332 -5.73 17.94 16.05
CA LYS A 332 -5.71 18.34 17.47
C LYS A 332 -4.55 19.27 17.85
N SER A 333 -3.51 19.42 17.02
CA SER A 333 -2.31 20.22 17.39
C SER A 333 -2.52 21.74 17.44
N ARG A 334 -3.75 22.23 17.26
CA ARG A 334 -4.10 23.67 17.21
C ARG A 334 -4.97 24.18 18.36
N SER A 335 -5.11 23.44 19.45
CA SER A 335 -5.86 23.85 20.64
C SER A 335 -4.95 24.15 21.85
N SER A 336 -3.95 25.01 21.65
CA SER A 336 -3.03 25.53 22.67
C SER A 336 -2.70 27.00 22.41
#